data_AF-A0ABD0NA38-F1
#
_entry.id   AF-A0ABD0NA38-F1
#
_cell.length_a   1.000
_cell.length_b   1.000
_cell.length_c   1.000
_cell.angle_alpha   90.00
_cell.angle_beta   90.00
_cell.angle_gamma   90.00
#
_symmetry.space_group_name_H-M   'P 1'
#
loop_
_entity.id
_entity.type
_entity.pdbx_description
1 polymer ?
#
loop_
_entity_poly.entity_id
_entity_poly.type
_entity_poly.pdbx_seq_one_letter_code
_entity_poly.pdbx_strand_id
1 'polypeptide(L)'
;MDLDEDFPENVWPGGRGELVMNIVSPSNIPADATKVKAHGPGLKEGFLGEQAEFIIDTSRAGSGRLAIRVDGPCEVTLQCLDNQDGTCTVFYLPTEHGVYTVNVLFDNSHITGSPFQVVIQKPTDPTKVLVEGTDLLQGKVGEPCFVNIDCKMPGYGTPSVQAVSDSGVIVQTEVKENDDGTYTAVYVPLTGGVYTLLLKYGGKVVPFRKVMVDPKVYKSHVKVSRK
;
A
#
# COMPACT_ATOMS: atom_id res chain seq x y z
N MET A 1 -20.02 10.68 -26.48
CA MET A 1 -18.64 10.68 -26.99
C MET A 1 -18.06 9.38 -26.51
N ASP A 2 -18.32 8.34 -27.28
CA ASP A 2 -17.79 7.01 -27.03
C ASP A 2 -16.30 7.09 -27.34
N LEU A 3 -15.48 6.95 -26.29
CA LEU A 3 -14.04 6.73 -26.45
C LEU A 3 -13.90 5.27 -26.83
N ASP A 4 -13.96 4.99 -28.13
CA ASP A 4 -13.35 3.80 -28.69
C ASP A 4 -11.84 3.92 -28.39
N GLU A 5 -11.41 3.35 -27.26
CA GLU A 5 -10.00 3.12 -27.00
C GLU A 5 -9.50 2.14 -28.06
N ASP A 6 -8.79 2.68 -29.06
CA ASP A 6 -7.96 1.92 -30.00
C ASP A 6 -6.94 1.11 -29.21
N PHE A 7 -7.33 -0.08 -28.77
CA PHE A 7 -6.39 -1.05 -28.22
C PHE A 7 -5.45 -1.48 -29.36
N PRO A 8 -4.13 -1.49 -29.16
CA PRO A 8 -3.22 -1.97 -30.19
C PRO A 8 -3.54 -3.44 -30.52
N GLU A 9 -3.35 -3.86 -31.78
CA GLU A 9 -3.77 -5.18 -32.30
C GLU A 9 -3.27 -6.41 -31.51
N ASN A 10 -2.24 -6.23 -30.68
CA ASN A 10 -1.67 -7.26 -29.81
C ASN A 10 -2.21 -7.24 -28.37
N VAL A 11 -3.16 -6.35 -28.06
CA VAL A 11 -3.83 -6.26 -26.77
C VAL A 11 -5.23 -6.87 -26.86
N TRP A 12 -5.39 -7.99 -26.17
CA TRP A 12 -6.65 -8.71 -26.06
C TRP A 12 -7.38 -8.24 -24.79
N PRO A 13 -8.53 -7.55 -24.91
CA PRO A 13 -9.33 -7.23 -23.74
C PRO A 13 -9.90 -8.53 -23.16
N GLY A 14 -9.61 -8.80 -21.89
CA GLY A 14 -10.26 -9.85 -21.13
C GLY A 14 -11.70 -9.45 -20.80
N GLY A 15 -12.58 -10.44 -20.66
CA GLY A 15 -13.88 -10.23 -20.03
C GLY A 15 -13.71 -9.82 -18.57
N ARG A 16 -14.81 -9.40 -17.93
CA ARG A 16 -14.81 -9.14 -16.47
C ARG A 16 -14.33 -10.39 -15.72
N GLY A 17 -13.23 -10.29 -15.00
CA GLY A 17 -12.69 -11.35 -14.12
C GLY A 17 -12.13 -12.61 -14.81
N GLU A 18 -12.29 -12.77 -16.12
CA GLU A 18 -11.82 -13.95 -16.86
C GLU A 18 -11.27 -13.57 -18.25
N LEU A 19 -10.09 -14.10 -18.57
CA LEU A 19 -9.44 -13.98 -19.87
C LEU A 19 -9.18 -15.37 -20.44
N VAL A 20 -9.68 -15.61 -21.65
CA VAL A 20 -9.51 -16.88 -22.35
C VAL A 20 -8.90 -16.62 -23.72
N MET A 21 -7.81 -17.31 -24.03
CA MET A 21 -7.14 -17.21 -25.31
C MET A 21 -6.69 -18.57 -25.84
N ASN A 22 -6.59 -18.67 -27.15
CA ASN A 22 -6.07 -19.85 -27.83
C ASN A 22 -4.60 -19.60 -28.19
N ILE A 23 -3.72 -20.40 -27.62
CA ILE A 23 -2.31 -20.40 -27.93
C ILE A 23 -2.09 -21.36 -29.09
N VAL A 24 -1.46 -20.86 -30.16
CA VAL A 24 -1.11 -21.65 -31.35
C VAL A 24 0.41 -21.73 -31.43
N SER A 25 0.96 -22.92 -31.19
CA SER A 25 2.38 -23.18 -31.42
C SER A 25 2.61 -23.49 -32.90
N PRO A 26 3.68 -22.95 -33.53
CA PRO A 26 4.04 -23.30 -34.90
C PRO A 26 4.50 -24.76 -35.03
N SER A 27 4.81 -25.41 -33.92
CA SER A 27 5.15 -26.83 -33.86
C SER A 27 3.92 -27.65 -33.50
N ASN A 28 3.73 -28.83 -34.11
CA ASN A 28 2.64 -29.77 -33.80
C ASN A 28 2.90 -30.51 -32.46
N ILE A 29 3.12 -29.74 -31.40
CA ILE A 29 3.39 -30.23 -30.04
C ILE A 29 2.04 -30.28 -29.31
N PRO A 30 1.68 -31.42 -28.70
CA PRO A 30 0.46 -31.53 -27.90
C PRO A 30 0.53 -30.60 -26.67
N ALA A 31 -0.63 -30.14 -26.22
CA ALA A 31 -0.75 -29.28 -25.05
C ALA A 31 -0.13 -29.92 -23.78
N ASP A 32 0.76 -29.21 -23.10
CA ASP A 32 1.36 -29.61 -21.83
C ASP A 32 1.38 -28.44 -20.82
N ALA A 33 0.44 -28.46 -19.89
CA ALA A 33 0.30 -27.45 -18.84
C ALA A 33 1.51 -27.36 -17.91
N THR A 34 2.31 -28.43 -17.79
CA THR A 34 3.52 -28.42 -16.94
C THR A 34 4.66 -27.60 -17.53
N LYS A 35 4.59 -27.30 -18.83
CA LYS A 35 5.56 -26.45 -19.54
C LYS A 35 5.20 -24.98 -19.49
N VAL A 36 3.96 -24.65 -19.13
CA VAL A 36 3.53 -23.26 -18.94
C VAL A 36 4.11 -22.73 -17.64
N LYS A 37 4.72 -21.54 -17.69
CA LYS A 37 5.28 -20.88 -16.50
C LYS A 37 4.70 -19.49 -16.33
N ALA A 38 4.13 -19.22 -15.18
CA ALA A 38 3.68 -17.88 -14.81
C ALA A 38 4.63 -17.27 -13.78
N HIS A 39 5.05 -16.02 -13.99
CA HIS A 39 5.91 -15.28 -13.07
C HIS A 39 5.71 -13.78 -13.20
N GLY A 40 5.84 -13.06 -12.09
CA GLY A 40 5.68 -11.61 -12.06
C GLY A 40 5.31 -11.11 -10.66
N PRO A 41 5.39 -9.79 -10.43
CA PRO A 41 4.98 -9.19 -9.17
C PRO A 41 3.48 -9.41 -8.89
N GLY A 42 2.62 -9.32 -9.92
CA GLY A 42 1.17 -9.51 -9.83
C GLY A 42 0.72 -10.94 -9.51
N LEU A 43 1.62 -11.89 -9.28
CA LEU A 43 1.29 -13.21 -8.73
C LEU A 43 1.69 -13.36 -7.26
N LYS A 44 2.16 -12.29 -6.62
CA LYS A 44 2.64 -12.28 -5.23
C LYS A 44 1.97 -11.19 -4.42
N GLU A 45 2.05 -9.95 -4.89
CA GLU A 45 1.50 -8.77 -4.22
C GLU A 45 1.07 -7.70 -5.24
N GLY A 46 0.26 -6.74 -4.78
CA GLY A 46 -0.10 -5.58 -5.56
C GLY A 46 -0.67 -4.46 -4.70
N PHE A 47 -0.95 -3.32 -5.31
CA PHE A 47 -1.50 -2.15 -4.63
C PHE A 47 -2.84 -1.74 -5.24
N LEU A 48 -3.76 -1.30 -4.39
CA LEU A 48 -5.07 -0.80 -4.79
C LEU A 48 -4.88 0.39 -5.74
N GLY A 49 -5.53 0.32 -6.91
CA GLY A 49 -5.46 1.35 -7.94
C GLY A 49 -4.18 1.34 -8.77
N GLU A 50 -3.26 0.42 -8.53
CA GLU A 50 -2.07 0.21 -9.37
C GLU A 50 -2.24 -1.03 -10.24
N GLN A 51 -1.83 -0.93 -11.52
CA GLN A 51 -1.89 -2.04 -12.45
C GLN A 51 -0.85 -3.09 -12.06
N ALA A 52 -1.32 -4.29 -11.73
CA ALA A 52 -0.49 -5.43 -11.43
C ALA A 52 -0.27 -6.26 -12.70
N GLU A 53 0.96 -6.75 -12.88
CA GLU A 53 1.35 -7.48 -14.10
C GLU A 53 2.03 -8.82 -13.78
N PHE A 54 1.86 -9.76 -14.69
CA PHE A 54 2.61 -11.01 -14.70
C PHE A 54 2.73 -11.59 -16.10
N ILE A 55 3.78 -12.36 -16.33
CA ILE A 55 4.11 -12.96 -17.62
C ILE A 55 3.80 -14.45 -17.58
N ILE A 56 3.18 -14.95 -18.64
CA ILE A 56 2.96 -16.37 -18.90
C ILE A 56 3.81 -16.79 -20.10
N ASP A 57 4.75 -17.70 -19.87
CA ASP A 57 5.53 -18.37 -20.91
C ASP A 57 4.81 -19.65 -21.35
N THR A 58 4.37 -19.67 -22.60
CA THR A 58 3.73 -20.82 -23.26
C THR A 58 4.56 -21.40 -24.40
N SER A 59 5.78 -20.88 -24.61
CA SER A 59 6.66 -21.21 -25.74
C SER A 59 6.93 -22.71 -25.90
N ARG A 60 6.87 -23.46 -24.79
CA ARG A 60 7.11 -24.92 -24.74
C ARG A 60 5.87 -25.76 -24.45
N ALA A 61 4.70 -25.14 -24.34
CA ALA A 61 3.47 -25.81 -23.93
C ALA A 61 2.68 -26.42 -25.09
N GLY A 62 3.00 -26.09 -26.34
CA GLY A 62 2.25 -26.54 -27.51
C GLY A 62 0.98 -25.72 -27.74
N SER A 63 0.14 -26.17 -28.68
CA SER A 63 -1.12 -25.50 -29.00
C SER A 63 -2.22 -25.89 -28.02
N GLY A 64 -2.89 -24.92 -27.40
CA GLY A 64 -3.90 -25.19 -26.38
C GLY A 64 -4.66 -23.94 -25.92
N ARG A 65 -5.65 -24.13 -25.04
CA ARG A 65 -6.49 -23.04 -24.51
C ARG A 65 -5.95 -22.56 -23.17
N LEU A 66 -5.54 -21.30 -23.09
CA LEU A 66 -5.12 -20.66 -21.85
C LEU A 66 -6.29 -19.87 -21.26
N ALA A 67 -6.66 -20.20 -20.02
CA ALA A 67 -7.72 -19.53 -19.26
C ALA A 67 -7.14 -18.95 -17.97
N ILE A 68 -7.44 -17.68 -17.72
CA ILE A 68 -6.96 -16.91 -16.59
C ILE A 68 -8.18 -16.33 -15.91
N ARG A 69 -8.27 -16.50 -14.60
CA ARG A 69 -9.36 -15.98 -13.80
C ARG A 69 -8.82 -15.37 -12.52
N VAL A 70 -9.34 -14.21 -12.14
CA VAL A 70 -8.96 -13.53 -10.91
C VAL A 70 -10.19 -13.41 -10.03
N ASP A 71 -10.22 -14.19 -8.95
CA ASP A 71 -11.27 -14.17 -7.94
C ASP A 71 -10.83 -13.33 -6.75
N GLY A 72 -11.70 -12.49 -6.21
CA GLY A 72 -11.34 -11.63 -5.09
C GLY A 72 -12.51 -10.82 -4.55
N PRO A 73 -12.23 -9.83 -3.67
CA PRO A 73 -13.26 -8.96 -3.10
C PRO A 73 -13.99 -8.12 -4.14
N CYS A 74 -13.35 -7.81 -5.27
CA CYS A 74 -13.97 -7.15 -6.41
C CYS A 74 -13.70 -7.91 -7.72
N GLU A 75 -14.54 -7.67 -8.73
CA GLU A 75 -14.21 -8.02 -10.11
C GLU A 75 -13.08 -7.12 -10.61
N VAL A 76 -12.14 -7.68 -11.36
CA VAL A 76 -11.03 -6.95 -11.99
C VAL A 76 -11.12 -7.05 -13.50
N THR A 77 -10.70 -5.99 -14.18
CA THR A 77 -10.52 -6.00 -15.63
C THR A 77 -9.16 -6.65 -15.94
N LEU A 78 -9.17 -7.68 -16.78
CA LEU A 78 -7.95 -8.32 -17.28
C LEU A 78 -7.61 -7.77 -18.66
N GLN A 79 -6.34 -7.53 -18.92
CA GLN A 79 -5.81 -7.22 -20.24
C GLN A 79 -4.64 -8.16 -20.51
N CYS A 80 -4.51 -8.63 -21.75
CA CYS A 80 -3.38 -9.46 -22.16
C CYS A 80 -2.68 -8.82 -23.35
N LEU A 81 -1.36 -8.75 -23.28
CA LEU A 81 -0.47 -8.32 -24.34
C LEU A 81 0.31 -9.53 -24.84
N ASP A 82 0.19 -9.83 -26.14
CA ASP A 82 1.06 -10.83 -26.78
C ASP A 82 2.42 -10.21 -27.11
N ASN A 83 3.49 -10.78 -26.55
CA ASN A 83 4.86 -10.32 -26.77
C ASN A 83 5.47 -10.87 -28.07
N GLN A 84 4.76 -11.74 -28.81
CA GLN A 84 5.18 -12.34 -30.08
C GLN A 84 6.45 -13.20 -30.00
N ASP A 85 6.87 -13.59 -28.80
CA ASP A 85 8.01 -14.47 -28.53
C ASP A 85 7.60 -15.81 -27.88
N GLY A 86 6.29 -16.08 -27.82
CA GLY A 86 5.69 -17.22 -27.11
C GLY A 86 5.36 -16.93 -25.64
N THR A 87 5.53 -15.69 -25.20
CA THR A 87 5.08 -15.20 -23.90
C THR A 87 3.95 -14.19 -24.03
N CYS A 88 3.09 -14.13 -23.01
CA CYS A 88 2.01 -13.17 -22.92
C CYS A 88 2.11 -12.43 -21.59
N THR A 89 1.99 -11.11 -21.62
CA THR A 89 1.95 -10.27 -20.41
C THR A 89 0.50 -9.99 -20.05
N VAL A 90 0.10 -10.33 -18.83
CA VAL A 90 -1.25 -10.12 -18.32
C VAL A 90 -1.24 -9.03 -17.28
N PHE A 91 -2.18 -8.11 -17.42
CA PHE A 91 -2.40 -7.00 -16.52
C PHE A 91 -3.77 -7.10 -15.87
N TYR A 92 -3.86 -6.70 -14.61
CA TYR A 92 -5.13 -6.49 -13.93
C TYR A 92 -5.07 -5.30 -12.99
N LEU A 93 -6.20 -4.64 -12.80
CA LEU A 93 -6.33 -3.47 -11.93
C LEU A 93 -7.26 -3.78 -10.75
N PRO A 94 -6.72 -4.03 -9.54
CA PRO A 94 -7.54 -4.22 -8.36
C PRO A 94 -8.02 -2.87 -7.82
N THR A 95 -9.34 -2.72 -7.70
CA THR A 95 -9.99 -1.52 -7.15
C THR A 95 -10.33 -1.67 -5.67
N GLU A 96 -10.22 -2.89 -5.13
CA GLU A 96 -10.40 -3.18 -3.72
C GLU A 96 -9.16 -3.86 -3.12
N HIS A 97 -9.00 -3.73 -1.81
CA HIS A 97 -7.90 -4.33 -1.07
C HIS A 97 -8.36 -5.67 -0.49
N GLY A 98 -7.45 -6.61 -0.35
CA GLY A 98 -7.77 -7.93 0.18
C GLY A 98 -6.96 -9.03 -0.49
N VAL A 99 -7.41 -10.26 -0.29
CA VAL A 99 -6.77 -11.45 -0.88
C VAL A 99 -7.47 -11.80 -2.18
N TYR A 100 -6.69 -11.89 -3.25
CA TYR A 100 -7.10 -12.32 -4.57
C TYR A 100 -6.50 -13.68 -4.89
N THR A 101 -7.22 -14.48 -5.67
CA THR A 101 -6.81 -15.80 -6.15
C THR A 101 -6.73 -15.75 -7.68
N VAL A 102 -5.52 -15.85 -8.21
CA VAL A 102 -5.27 -15.89 -9.65
C VAL A 102 -5.17 -17.35 -10.09
N ASN A 103 -6.17 -17.79 -10.83
CA ASN A 103 -6.26 -19.11 -11.44
C ASN A 103 -5.71 -19.03 -12.86
N VAL A 104 -4.69 -19.82 -13.15
CA VAL A 104 -4.15 -19.99 -14.51
C VAL A 104 -4.28 -21.45 -14.91
N LEU A 105 -5.02 -21.71 -15.98
CA LEU A 105 -5.31 -23.04 -16.52
C LEU A 105 -4.86 -23.11 -17.98
N PHE A 106 -4.23 -24.21 -18.37
CA PHE A 106 -3.90 -24.53 -19.75
C PHE A 106 -4.56 -25.86 -20.12
N ASP A 107 -5.41 -25.84 -21.14
CA ASP A 107 -6.25 -26.95 -21.58
C ASP A 107 -7.03 -27.61 -20.42
N ASN A 108 -7.71 -26.77 -19.63
CA ASN A 108 -8.47 -27.14 -18.43
C ASN A 108 -7.63 -27.72 -17.26
N SER A 109 -6.30 -27.66 -17.33
CA SER A 109 -5.41 -28.14 -16.28
C SER A 109 -4.66 -26.97 -15.62
N HIS A 110 -4.56 -26.96 -14.28
CA HIS A 110 -3.77 -25.94 -13.58
C HIS A 110 -2.29 -26.04 -13.96
N ILE A 111 -1.68 -24.90 -14.23
CA ILE A 111 -0.22 -24.81 -14.42
C ILE A 111 0.50 -24.96 -13.07
N THR A 112 1.81 -25.14 -13.11
CA THR A 112 2.60 -25.20 -11.87
C THR A 112 2.51 -23.88 -11.10
N GLY A 113 2.12 -23.95 -9.82
CA GLY A 113 1.96 -22.80 -8.93
C GLY A 113 0.56 -22.19 -8.90
N SER A 114 -0.31 -22.55 -9.85
CA SER A 114 -1.72 -22.18 -9.85
C SER A 114 -2.51 -23.06 -8.88
N PRO A 115 -3.43 -22.51 -8.07
CA PRO A 115 -3.78 -21.09 -7.97
C PRO A 115 -2.77 -20.26 -7.18
N PHE A 116 -2.56 -19.01 -7.60
CA PHE A 116 -1.68 -18.05 -6.92
C PHE A 116 -2.49 -17.17 -5.95
N GLN A 117 -2.04 -17.03 -4.72
CA GLN A 117 -2.62 -16.11 -3.75
C GLN A 117 -1.87 -14.78 -3.77
N VAL A 118 -2.60 -13.71 -4.00
CA VAL A 118 -2.07 -12.34 -4.13
C VAL A 118 -2.72 -11.45 -3.09
N VAL A 119 -1.92 -10.74 -2.31
CA VAL A 119 -2.44 -9.76 -1.34
C VAL A 119 -2.36 -8.38 -1.96
N ILE A 120 -3.52 -7.74 -2.16
CA ILE A 120 -3.62 -6.35 -2.59
C ILE A 120 -3.67 -5.46 -1.36
N GLN A 121 -2.65 -4.62 -1.22
CA GLN A 121 -2.50 -3.66 -0.14
C GLN A 121 -2.99 -2.28 -0.57
N LYS A 122 -3.32 -1.42 0.37
CA LYS A 122 -3.54 -0.01 0.05
C LYS A 122 -2.18 0.68 -0.10
N PRO A 123 -1.94 1.50 -1.13
CA PRO A 123 -0.68 2.22 -1.26
C PRO A 123 -0.54 3.19 -0.08
N THR A 124 0.58 3.07 0.63
CA THR A 124 0.93 3.90 1.79
C THR A 124 2.41 4.25 1.73
N ASP A 125 2.72 5.54 1.68
CA ASP A 125 4.07 6.10 1.73
C ASP A 125 4.23 7.04 2.95
N PRO A 126 4.67 6.50 4.10
CA PRO A 126 4.86 7.27 5.32
C PRO A 126 5.87 8.42 5.19
N THR A 127 6.74 8.41 4.18
CA THR A 127 7.75 9.47 4.00
C THR A 127 7.15 10.76 3.47
N LYS A 128 5.94 10.70 2.90
CA LYS A 128 5.17 11.86 2.42
C LYS A 128 4.28 12.47 3.50
N VAL A 129 4.29 11.93 4.72
CA VAL A 129 3.64 12.55 5.88
C VAL A 129 4.50 13.75 6.29
N LEU A 130 3.90 14.94 6.34
CA LEU A 130 4.58 16.12 6.88
C LEU A 130 4.14 16.33 8.32
N VAL A 131 5.10 16.62 9.19
CA VAL A 131 4.85 16.88 10.60
C VAL A 131 5.28 18.31 10.87
N GLU A 132 4.31 19.15 11.22
CA GLU A 132 4.50 20.58 11.47
C GLU A 132 3.93 20.95 12.84
N GLY A 133 4.46 22.01 13.44
CA GLY A 133 4.04 22.45 14.76
C GLY A 133 5.13 23.27 15.42
N THR A 134 4.78 24.47 15.86
CA THR A 134 5.70 25.35 16.60
C THR A 134 6.15 24.69 17.92
N ASP A 135 5.29 23.85 18.49
CA ASP A 135 5.52 23.18 19.78
C ASP A 135 6.35 21.89 19.64
N LEU A 136 6.72 21.49 18.41
CA LEU A 136 7.64 20.38 18.15
C LEU A 136 9.07 20.65 18.65
N LEU A 137 9.37 21.88 19.07
CA LEU A 137 10.69 22.26 19.53
C LEU A 137 10.71 22.71 20.99
N GLN A 138 9.56 23.10 21.54
CA GLN A 138 9.40 23.59 22.92
C GLN A 138 7.96 23.33 23.39
N GLY A 139 7.81 22.61 24.49
CA GLY A 139 6.54 22.40 25.19
C GLY A 139 6.65 22.82 26.65
N LYS A 140 5.52 23.04 27.31
CA LYS A 140 5.48 23.39 28.74
C LYS A 140 4.80 22.30 29.56
N VAL A 141 5.41 21.98 30.70
CA VAL A 141 4.88 20.98 31.63
C VAL A 141 3.47 21.37 32.08
N GLY A 142 2.54 20.43 31.95
CA GLY A 142 1.13 20.60 32.30
C GLY A 142 0.28 21.33 31.26
N GLU A 143 0.84 21.75 30.13
CA GLU A 143 0.11 22.41 29.05
C GLU A 143 0.04 21.52 27.80
N PRO A 144 -1.06 21.55 27.04
CA PRO A 144 -1.19 20.78 25.81
C PRO A 144 -0.22 21.27 24.75
N CYS A 145 0.54 20.33 24.19
CA CYS A 145 1.41 20.54 23.04
C CYS A 145 0.70 20.03 21.79
N PHE A 146 0.65 20.86 20.74
CA PHE A 146 -0.05 20.54 19.51
C PHE A 146 0.93 20.14 18.40
N VAL A 147 0.59 19.09 17.68
CA VAL A 147 1.35 18.57 16.55
C VAL A 147 0.42 18.40 15.36
N ASN A 148 0.70 19.15 14.29
CA ASN A 148 -0.05 19.05 13.05
C ASN A 148 0.62 18.01 12.14
N ILE A 149 -0.19 17.14 11.56
CA ILE A 149 0.27 16.03 10.73
C ILE A 149 -0.49 16.12 9.40
N ASP A 150 0.20 16.50 8.33
CA ASP A 150 -0.36 16.50 6.99
C ASP A 150 -0.24 15.10 6.38
N CYS A 151 -1.40 14.49 6.10
CA CYS A 151 -1.53 13.18 5.49
C CYS A 151 -2.24 13.24 4.12
N LYS A 152 -2.12 14.34 3.38
CA LYS A 152 -2.74 14.49 2.04
C LYS A 152 -2.03 13.70 0.94
N MET A 153 -0.72 13.52 1.06
CA MET A 153 0.16 12.87 0.07
C MET A 153 0.54 11.38 0.31
N PRO A 154 0.56 10.82 1.53
CA PRO A 154 1.07 9.47 1.82
C PRO A 154 0.13 8.34 1.40
N GLY A 155 -1.01 8.62 0.76
CA GLY A 155 -1.98 7.61 0.34
C GLY A 155 -2.91 7.19 1.47
N TYR A 156 -3.23 5.90 1.55
CA TYR A 156 -4.18 5.39 2.54
C TYR A 156 -3.49 5.09 3.87
N GLY A 157 -4.09 5.51 4.97
CA GLY A 157 -3.61 5.15 6.30
C GLY A 157 -4.17 6.09 7.36
N THR A 158 -4.02 5.70 8.61
CA THR A 158 -4.30 6.56 9.76
C THR A 158 -3.01 6.87 10.50
N PRO A 159 -2.80 8.12 10.94
CA PRO A 159 -1.69 8.45 11.80
C PRO A 159 -1.95 7.97 13.23
N SER A 160 -0.89 7.57 13.91
CA SER A 160 -0.87 7.32 15.35
C SER A 160 0.39 7.92 15.93
N VAL A 161 0.25 8.68 17.01
CA VAL A 161 1.36 9.30 17.74
C VAL A 161 1.48 8.62 19.07
N GLN A 162 2.70 8.55 19.59
CA GLN A 162 2.98 8.19 20.97
C GLN A 162 4.10 9.08 21.49
N ALA A 163 3.90 9.73 22.63
CA ALA A 163 4.93 10.53 23.28
C ALA A 163 5.64 9.70 24.35
N VAL A 164 6.97 9.65 24.33
CA VAL A 164 7.77 8.86 25.28
C VAL A 164 8.81 9.76 25.92
N SER A 165 8.83 9.87 27.25
CA SER A 165 9.86 10.63 27.97
C SER A 165 11.22 9.93 27.91
N ASP A 166 12.28 10.64 28.26
CA ASP A 166 13.65 10.14 28.43
C ASP A 166 13.77 8.98 29.44
N SER A 167 12.91 8.96 30.45
CA SER A 167 12.75 7.84 31.39
C SER A 167 11.97 6.63 30.84
N GLY A 168 11.46 6.72 29.60
CA GLY A 168 10.68 5.66 28.94
C GLY A 168 9.19 5.67 29.28
N VAL A 169 8.69 6.68 30.00
CA VAL A 169 7.26 6.79 30.35
C VAL A 169 6.49 7.23 29.10
N ILE A 170 5.48 6.45 28.75
CA ILE A 170 4.55 6.75 27.66
C ILE A 170 3.51 7.75 28.18
N VAL A 171 3.39 8.87 27.48
CA VAL A 171 2.34 9.88 27.69
C VAL A 171 1.22 9.62 26.70
N GLN A 172 -0.01 9.71 27.19
CA GLN A 172 -1.20 9.59 26.36
C GLN A 172 -1.25 10.74 25.36
N THR A 173 -1.50 10.38 24.11
CA THR A 173 -1.64 11.28 22.97
C THR A 173 -3.02 11.10 22.38
N GLU A 174 -3.71 12.20 22.09
CA GLU A 174 -4.98 12.19 21.37
C GLU A 174 -4.73 12.65 19.94
N VAL A 175 -5.30 11.95 18.96
CA VAL A 175 -5.18 12.32 17.54
C VAL A 175 -6.57 12.59 17.02
N LYS A 176 -6.79 13.78 16.47
CA LYS A 176 -8.07 14.21 15.89
C LYS A 176 -7.89 14.53 14.41
N GLU A 177 -8.79 14.02 13.58
CA GLU A 177 -8.87 14.37 12.16
C GLU A 177 -9.55 15.73 11.99
N ASN A 178 -9.03 16.55 11.06
CA ASN A 178 -9.55 17.88 10.76
C ASN A 178 -10.45 17.90 9.51
N ASP A 179 -10.84 16.72 9.00
CA ASP A 179 -11.69 16.50 7.81
C ASP A 179 -11.13 17.06 6.48
N ASP A 180 -9.85 17.44 6.44
CA ASP A 180 -9.16 17.92 5.24
C ASP A 180 -7.96 17.06 4.84
N GLY A 181 -7.79 15.89 5.48
CA GLY A 181 -6.61 15.03 5.34
C GLY A 181 -5.43 15.44 6.23
N THR A 182 -5.61 16.44 7.10
CA THR A 182 -4.68 16.74 8.20
C THR A 182 -5.22 16.24 9.54
N TYR A 183 -4.29 15.99 10.47
CA TYR A 183 -4.60 15.52 11.81
C TYR A 183 -3.88 16.39 12.84
N THR A 184 -4.56 16.64 13.96
CA THR A 184 -3.99 17.33 15.12
C THR A 184 -3.77 16.33 16.23
N ALA A 185 -2.52 16.10 16.59
CA ALA A 185 -2.14 15.31 17.75
C ALA A 185 -1.86 16.21 18.96
N VAL A 186 -2.39 15.84 20.12
CA VAL A 186 -2.25 16.58 21.38
C VAL A 186 -1.65 15.67 22.43
N TYR A 187 -0.66 16.17 23.16
CA TYR A 187 -0.12 15.50 24.34
C TYR A 187 0.20 16.52 25.43
N VAL A 188 0.13 16.10 26.70
CA VAL A 188 0.41 16.97 27.85
C VAL A 188 1.62 16.39 28.61
N PRO A 189 2.81 17.02 28.54
CA PRO A 189 3.98 16.54 29.29
C PRO A 189 3.77 16.79 30.78
N LEU A 190 3.89 15.72 31.59
CA LEU A 190 3.69 15.80 33.04
C LEU A 190 4.98 16.12 33.82
N THR A 191 6.13 15.91 33.19
CA THR A 191 7.45 16.14 33.77
C THR A 191 8.32 16.92 32.80
N GLY A 192 9.26 17.72 33.31
CA GLY A 192 10.29 18.31 32.45
C GLY A 192 11.28 17.25 32.01
N GLY A 193 11.69 17.27 30.74
CA GLY A 193 12.59 16.27 30.18
C GLY A 193 12.48 16.20 28.66
N VAL A 194 13.26 15.32 28.03
CA VAL A 194 13.19 15.13 26.57
C VAL A 194 12.07 14.14 26.25
N TYR A 195 11.18 14.51 25.33
CA TYR A 195 10.12 13.62 24.84
C TYR A 195 10.34 13.25 23.39
N THR A 196 10.43 11.96 23.11
CA THR A 196 10.44 11.43 21.75
C THR A 196 9.02 11.14 21.31
N LEU A 197 8.57 11.81 20.24
CA LEU A 197 7.33 11.45 19.57
C LEU A 197 7.60 10.31 18.58
N LEU A 198 6.82 9.25 18.66
CA LEU A 198 6.82 8.11 17.74
C LEU A 198 5.55 8.20 16.89
N LEU A 199 5.69 8.71 15.67
CA LEU A 199 4.61 8.79 14.69
C LEU A 199 4.66 7.56 13.79
N LYS A 200 3.50 6.95 13.57
CA LYS A 200 3.30 5.93 12.55
C LYS A 200 2.14 6.31 11.65
N TYR A 201 2.23 5.93 10.38
CA TYR A 201 1.17 6.09 9.40
C TYR A 201 0.94 4.76 8.68
N GLY A 202 -0.29 4.24 8.72
CA GLY A 202 -0.61 2.91 8.18
C GLY A 202 0.24 1.79 8.82
N GLY A 203 0.54 1.92 10.12
CA GLY A 203 1.36 0.97 10.88
C GLY A 203 2.88 1.09 10.69
N LYS A 204 3.35 1.86 9.70
CA LYS A 204 4.78 2.09 9.43
C LYS A 204 5.27 3.35 10.15
N VAL A 205 6.49 3.33 10.69
CA VAL A 205 7.07 4.50 11.37
C VAL A 205 7.33 5.61 10.35
N VAL A 206 6.86 6.82 10.65
CA VAL A 206 7.17 8.03 9.88
C VAL A 206 8.53 8.54 10.37
N PRO A 207 9.53 8.71 9.50
CA PRO A 207 10.80 9.31 9.89
C PRO A 207 10.64 10.84 10.01
N PHE A 208 10.64 11.37 11.23
CA PHE A 208 10.64 12.82 11.49
C PHE A 208 11.61 13.18 12.62
N ARG A 209 11.92 14.48 12.74
CA ARG A 209 12.90 14.98 13.71
C ARG A 209 12.39 14.78 15.14
N LYS A 210 13.30 14.38 16.06
CA LYS A 210 13.00 14.27 17.50
C LYS A 210 12.60 15.64 18.06
N VAL A 211 11.51 15.65 18.82
CA VAL A 211 11.05 16.81 19.60
C VAL A 211 11.89 16.94 20.87
N MET A 212 12.19 18.17 21.28
CA MET A 212 12.80 18.46 22.58
C MET A 212 11.81 19.29 23.37
N VAL A 213 11.58 18.97 24.65
CA VAL A 213 10.72 19.78 25.52
C VAL A 213 11.64 20.45 26.53
N ASP A 214 11.66 21.79 26.56
CA ASP A 214 12.53 22.52 27.48
C ASP A 214 11.99 22.39 28.92
N PRO A 215 12.78 21.91 29.89
CA PRO A 215 12.38 21.86 31.29
C PRO A 215 12.17 23.24 31.96
N LYS A 216 12.51 24.36 31.33
CA LYS A 216 12.56 25.68 31.98
C LYS A 216 11.26 26.50 31.96
N VAL A 217 10.18 26.00 32.58
CA VAL A 217 9.19 26.89 33.25
C VAL A 217 8.66 26.25 34.54
N TYR A 218 9.55 25.90 35.47
CA TYR A 218 9.21 25.82 36.89
C TYR A 218 10.17 26.68 37.72
N LYS A 219 10.04 27.99 37.57
CA LYS A 219 10.29 28.89 38.70
C LYS A 219 9.01 29.67 38.93
N SER A 220 8.13 29.08 39.73
CA SER A 220 7.15 29.82 40.51
C SER A 220 7.84 31.05 41.11
N HIS A 221 7.52 32.24 40.62
CA HIS A 221 7.80 33.47 41.35
C HIS A 221 6.92 33.47 42.60
N VAL A 222 7.34 32.75 43.64
CA VAL A 222 6.90 33.01 45.00
C VAL A 222 7.49 34.37 45.38
N LYS A 223 6.72 35.44 45.20
CA LYS A 223 6.98 36.69 45.93
C LYS A 223 6.71 36.41 47.39
N VAL A 224 7.77 36.15 48.15
CA VAL A 224 7.73 36.18 49.61
C VAL A 224 7.40 37.61 50.02
N SER A 225 6.20 37.81 50.53
CA SER A 225 5.84 39.00 51.31
C SER A 225 6.72 39.03 52.56
N ARG A 226 7.47 40.11 52.76
CA ARG A 226 7.96 40.49 54.09
C ARG A 226 7.32 41.81 54.48
N LYS A 227 6.73 41.77 55.67
CA LYS A 227 6.04 42.85 56.39
C LYS A 227 6.88 44.10 56.55
#